data_AF-A0A3D5X556-F1
#
_entry.id   AF-A0A3D5X556-F1
#
_cell.length_a   1.000
_cell.length_b   1.000
_cell.length_c   1.000
_cell.angle_alpha   90.00
_cell.angle_beta   90.00
_cell.angle_gamma   90.00
#
_symmetry.space_group_name_H-M   'P 1'
#
loop_
_entity.id
_entity.type
_entity.pdbx_description
1 polymer ?
#
loop_
_entity_poly.entity_id
_entity_poly.type
_entity_poly.pdbx_seq_one_letter_code
_entity_poly.pdbx_strand_id
1 'polypeptide(L)'
;MQNPSEPDATFRRKGKKESIGYALNLVEIRDEKKNLGLILHHEQQQNSISDVEFGSNTLDAAIASKIDSIASDGAYFSSSNVEVIAQSKLSITTRTRLFLLDFPKTNALDVQRQLSAP
;
A
#
# COMPACT_ATOMS: atom_id res chain seq x y z
N MET A 1 -18.57 24.29 2.78
CA MET A 1 -19.69 23.45 3.24
C MET A 1 -19.49 22.08 2.63
N GLN A 2 -19.52 21.03 3.45
CA GLN A 2 -19.59 19.64 3.00
C GLN A 2 -20.83 19.45 2.10
N ASN A 3 -20.75 18.56 1.12
CA ASN A 3 -21.90 18.23 0.29
C ASN A 3 -22.98 17.58 1.17
N PRO A 4 -24.22 18.12 1.26
CA PRO A 4 -25.28 17.55 2.10
C PRO A 4 -25.64 16.09 1.76
N SER A 5 -25.38 15.67 0.51
CA SER A 5 -25.64 14.30 0.05
C SER A 5 -24.59 13.29 0.51
N GLU A 6 -23.44 13.73 1.02
CA GLU A 6 -22.35 12.88 1.49
C GLU A 6 -21.88 13.32 2.88
N PRO A 7 -22.71 13.13 3.93
CA PRO A 7 -22.42 13.62 5.28
C PRO A 7 -21.17 12.98 5.90
N ASP A 8 -20.79 11.79 5.43
CA ASP A 8 -19.66 11.02 5.95
C ASP A 8 -18.33 11.33 5.25
N ALA A 9 -18.33 12.16 4.21
CA ALA A 9 -17.10 12.62 3.59
C ALA A 9 -16.31 13.44 4.62
N THR A 10 -14.99 13.25 4.69
CA THR A 10 -14.17 13.95 5.69
C THR A 10 -13.22 14.95 5.06
N PHE A 11 -12.99 16.04 5.80
CA PHE A 11 -11.99 17.04 5.45
C PHE A 11 -10.60 16.58 5.90
N ARG A 12 -9.60 16.77 5.04
CA ARG A 12 -8.19 16.59 5.39
C ARG A 12 -7.34 17.68 4.76
N ARG A 13 -6.37 18.17 5.53
CA ARG A 13 -5.30 19.05 5.02
C ARG A 13 -3.98 18.27 4.96
N LYS A 14 -3.43 18.07 3.76
CA LYS A 14 -2.11 17.45 3.53
C LYS A 14 -1.16 18.53 3.00
N GLY A 15 -0.29 19.04 3.86
CA GLY A 15 0.59 20.17 3.56
C GLY A 15 -0.20 21.46 3.27
N LYS A 16 -0.01 22.03 2.08
CA LYS A 16 -0.74 23.24 1.61
C LYS A 16 -2.04 22.92 0.85
N LYS A 17 -2.40 21.64 0.69
CA LYS A 17 -3.60 21.21 -0.03
C LYS A 17 -4.66 20.75 0.95
N GLU A 18 -5.89 21.14 0.66
CA GLU A 18 -7.10 20.73 1.37
C GLU A 18 -7.91 19.82 0.45
N SER A 19 -8.43 18.73 0.99
CA SER A 19 -9.30 17.78 0.29
C SER A 19 -10.50 17.43 1.16
N ILE A 20 -11.65 17.24 0.53
CA ILE A 20 -12.90 16.76 1.15
C ILE A 20 -13.36 15.57 0.32
N GLY A 21 -13.66 14.45 0.98
CA GLY A 21 -14.17 13.26 0.30
C GLY A 21 -13.76 11.95 0.97
N TYR A 22 -13.55 10.95 0.12
CA TYR A 22 -13.12 9.60 0.48
C TYR A 22 -11.74 9.30 -0.13
N ALA A 23 -11.04 8.34 0.45
CA ALA A 23 -9.86 7.73 -0.12
C ALA A 23 -10.22 6.33 -0.64
N LEU A 24 -9.67 5.98 -1.79
CA LEU A 24 -9.89 4.68 -2.43
C LEU A 24 -8.54 4.00 -2.63
N ASN A 25 -8.42 2.77 -2.13
CA ASN A 25 -7.32 1.88 -2.42
C ASN A 25 -7.79 0.79 -3.40
N LEU A 26 -6.98 0.49 -4.40
CA LEU A 26 -7.26 -0.52 -5.42
C LEU A 26 -6.07 -1.48 -5.51
N VAL A 27 -6.35 -2.77 -5.47
CA VAL A 27 -5.35 -3.81 -5.71
C VAL A 27 -5.65 -4.45 -7.06
N GLU A 28 -4.72 -4.26 -7.99
CA GLU A 28 -4.76 -4.86 -9.31
C GLU A 28 -3.75 -6.00 -9.44
N ILE A 29 -4.11 -7.00 -10.25
CA ILE A 29 -3.20 -8.03 -10.70
C ILE A 29 -3.04 -7.94 -12.20
N ARG A 30 -1.83 -8.19 -12.68
CA ARG A 30 -1.52 -8.26 -14.10
C ARG A 30 -0.96 -9.64 -14.43
N ASP A 31 -1.68 -10.39 -15.26
CA ASP A 31 -1.19 -11.63 -15.85
C ASP A 31 -0.46 -11.30 -17.15
N GLU A 32 0.88 -11.34 -17.12
CA GLU A 32 1.72 -11.05 -18.29
C GLU A 32 1.50 -12.03 -19.44
N LYS A 33 1.15 -13.30 -19.15
CA LYS A 33 0.97 -14.33 -20.18
C LYS A 33 -0.33 -14.12 -20.95
N LYS A 34 -1.37 -13.68 -20.25
CA LYS A 34 -2.70 -13.41 -20.84
C LYS A 34 -2.90 -11.94 -21.22
N ASN A 35 -1.93 -11.08 -20.92
CA ASN A 35 -2.02 -9.62 -21.04
C ASN A 35 -3.32 -9.06 -20.43
N LEU A 36 -3.70 -9.59 -19.26
CA LEU A 36 -4.96 -9.27 -18.59
C LEU A 36 -4.67 -8.57 -17.27
N GLY A 37 -5.33 -7.42 -17.06
CA GLY A 37 -5.36 -6.72 -15.77
C GLY A 37 -6.72 -6.88 -15.11
N LEU A 38 -6.75 -7.24 -13.82
CA LEU A 38 -7.99 -7.36 -13.04
C LEU A 38 -7.85 -6.63 -11.72
N ILE A 39 -8.91 -5.93 -11.31
CA ILE A 39 -9.02 -5.38 -9.96
C ILE A 39 -9.50 -6.52 -9.05
N LEU A 40 -8.66 -6.93 -8.10
CA LEU A 40 -8.96 -8.02 -7.16
C LEU A 40 -9.62 -7.51 -5.88
N HIS A 41 -9.27 -6.29 -5.48
CA HIS A 41 -9.77 -5.71 -4.25
C HIS A 41 -9.89 -4.19 -4.38
N HIS A 42 -10.89 -3.64 -3.73
CA HIS A 42 -11.07 -2.22 -3.56
C HIS A 42 -11.45 -1.95 -2.10
N GLU A 43 -10.96 -0.84 -1.57
CA GLU A 43 -11.28 -0.39 -0.23
C GLU A 43 -11.54 1.11 -0.26
N GLN A 44 -12.79 1.51 0.03
CA GLN A 44 -13.17 2.90 0.15
C GLN A 44 -13.26 3.26 1.64
N GLN A 45 -12.58 4.34 2.02
CA GLN A 45 -12.53 4.82 3.39
C GLN A 45 -12.69 6.34 3.43
N GLN A 46 -12.97 6.88 4.61
CA GLN A 46 -12.90 8.32 4.83
C GLN A 46 -11.49 8.84 4.51
N ASN A 47 -11.39 10.05 3.95
CA ASN A 47 -10.13 10.67 3.52
C ASN A 47 -9.12 10.90 4.67
N SER A 48 -9.52 10.66 5.93
CA SER A 48 -8.68 10.69 7.12
C SER A 48 -7.73 9.48 7.28
N ILE A 49 -8.01 8.35 6.62
CA ILE A 49 -7.18 7.13 6.74
C ILE A 49 -5.75 7.36 6.22
N SER A 50 -4.76 6.75 6.86
CA SER A 50 -3.36 6.84 6.44
C SER A 50 -2.99 5.83 5.34
N ASP A 51 -1.94 6.17 4.59
CA ASP A 51 -1.39 5.28 3.55
C ASP A 51 -0.87 3.94 4.16
N VAL A 52 -0.42 3.98 5.42
CA VAL A 52 0.03 2.79 6.18
C VAL A 52 -1.14 1.88 6.54
N GLU A 53 -2.26 2.44 7.00
CA GLU A 53 -3.46 1.68 7.36
C GLU A 53 -4.06 0.98 6.13
N PHE A 54 -4.07 1.63 4.97
CA PHE A 54 -4.44 0.94 3.72
C PHE A 54 -3.53 -0.25 3.41
N GLY A 55 -2.23 -0.12 3.66
CA GLY A 55 -1.27 -1.21 3.54
C GLY A 55 -1.60 -2.36 4.48
N SER A 56 -1.87 -2.07 5.76
CA SER A 56 -2.25 -3.08 6.76
C SER A 56 -3.56 -3.79 6.36
N ASN A 57 -4.59 -3.04 5.98
CA ASN A 57 -5.86 -3.60 5.53
C ASN A 57 -5.71 -4.49 4.30
N THR A 58 -4.81 -4.13 3.38
CA THR A 58 -4.50 -4.95 2.20
C THR A 58 -3.82 -6.27 2.59
N LEU A 59 -2.93 -6.25 3.59
CA LEU A 59 -2.24 -7.45 4.09
C LEU A 59 -3.20 -8.39 4.84
N ASP A 60 -4.18 -7.82 5.56
CA ASP A 60 -5.21 -8.57 6.27
C ASP A 60 -6.33 -9.08 5.37
N ALA A 61 -6.46 -8.52 4.16
CA ALA A 61 -7.48 -8.95 3.21
C ALA A 61 -7.25 -10.39 2.74
N ALA A 62 -8.35 -11.14 2.53
CA ALA A 62 -8.31 -12.53 2.09
C ALA A 62 -7.53 -12.74 0.77
N ILE A 63 -7.36 -11.68 -0.04
CA ILE A 63 -6.58 -11.70 -1.28
C ILE A 63 -5.08 -11.85 -1.05
N ALA A 64 -4.52 -11.42 0.10
CA ALA A 64 -3.09 -11.47 0.38
C ALA A 64 -2.55 -12.91 0.37
N SER A 65 -3.38 -13.89 0.76
CA SER A 65 -3.03 -15.31 0.71
C SER A 65 -2.93 -15.90 -0.71
N LYS A 66 -3.43 -15.19 -1.73
CA LYS A 66 -3.54 -15.66 -3.12
C LYS A 66 -2.52 -15.00 -4.05
N ILE A 67 -1.68 -14.12 -3.52
CA ILE A 67 -0.75 -13.29 -4.28
C ILE A 67 0.66 -13.54 -3.74
N ASP A 68 1.64 -13.69 -4.63
CA ASP A 68 3.03 -13.93 -4.25
C ASP A 68 3.80 -12.63 -3.96
N SER A 69 3.45 -11.56 -4.68
CA SER A 69 4.08 -10.26 -4.55
C SER A 69 3.11 -9.09 -4.75
N ILE A 70 3.28 -8.04 -3.94
CA ILE A 70 2.55 -6.78 -4.07
C ILE A 70 3.56 -5.67 -4.35
N ALA A 71 3.31 -4.87 -5.38
CA ALA A 71 4.05 -3.64 -5.63
C ALA A 71 3.17 -2.45 -5.20
N SER A 72 3.74 -1.52 -4.44
CA SER A 72 3.08 -0.28 -4.02
C SER A 72 3.95 0.93 -4.36
N ASP A 73 3.33 1.98 -4.93
CA ASP A 73 4.02 3.24 -5.28
C ASP A 73 4.08 4.24 -4.11
N GLY A 74 3.72 3.79 -2.89
CA GLY A 74 3.50 4.69 -1.75
C GLY A 74 4.04 4.20 -0.41
N ALA A 75 3.76 5.00 0.63
CA ALA A 75 4.22 4.83 2.00
C ALA A 75 3.44 3.75 2.78
N TYR A 76 3.39 2.54 2.24
CA TYR A 76 2.74 1.38 2.91
C TYR A 76 3.66 0.75 3.96
N PHE A 77 4.89 1.24 4.06
CA PHE A 77 5.91 0.76 4.97
C PHE A 77 5.62 1.18 6.41
N SER A 78 5.51 0.19 7.29
CA SER A 78 5.55 0.33 8.75
C SER A 78 6.25 -0.89 9.34
N SER A 79 6.80 -0.77 10.55
CA SER A 79 7.43 -1.91 11.24
C SER A 79 6.45 -3.08 11.41
N SER A 80 5.20 -2.78 11.76
CA SER A 80 4.14 -3.78 11.92
C SER A 80 3.84 -4.51 10.61
N ASN A 81 3.75 -3.78 9.48
CA ASN A 81 3.50 -4.41 8.18
C ASN A 81 4.68 -5.30 7.76
N VAL A 82 5.92 -4.88 8.05
CA VAL A 82 7.12 -5.69 7.78
C VAL A 82 7.11 -6.99 8.57
N GLU A 83 6.71 -6.97 9.84
CA GLU A 83 6.61 -8.18 10.67
C GLU A 83 5.56 -9.16 10.11
N VAL A 84 4.38 -8.67 9.74
CA VAL A 84 3.32 -9.48 9.12
C VAL A 84 3.83 -10.09 7.81
N ILE A 85 4.51 -9.30 6.98
CA ILE A 85 5.10 -9.78 5.72
C ILE A 85 6.17 -10.83 5.97
N ALA A 86 7.08 -10.62 6.94
CA ALA A 86 8.16 -11.54 7.27
C ALA A 86 7.66 -12.90 7.79
N GLN A 87 6.48 -12.93 8.42
CA GLN A 87 5.82 -14.16 8.86
C GLN A 87 5.01 -14.85 7.75
N SER A 88 4.74 -14.14 6.66
CA SER A 88 4.00 -14.63 5.50
C SER A 88 4.94 -15.08 4.36
N LYS A 89 4.38 -15.69 3.31
CA LYS A 89 5.12 -15.97 2.06
C LYS A 89 5.07 -14.82 1.06
N LEU A 90 4.44 -13.71 1.44
CA LEU A 90 4.21 -12.55 0.58
C LEU A 90 5.48 -11.71 0.49
N SER A 91 5.74 -11.12 -0.67
CA SER A 91 6.78 -10.11 -0.85
C SER A 91 6.15 -8.75 -1.17
N ILE A 92 6.63 -7.67 -0.55
CA ILE A 92 6.19 -6.31 -0.88
C ILE A 92 7.35 -5.52 -1.47
N THR A 93 7.08 -4.80 -2.56
CA THR A 93 8.02 -3.86 -3.17
C THR A 93 7.41 -2.47 -3.12
N THR A 94 8.01 -1.58 -2.33
CA THR A 94 7.57 -0.18 -2.24
C THR A 94 8.53 0.74 -2.99
N ARG A 95 8.02 1.68 -3.81
CA ARG A 95 8.87 2.74 -4.37
C ARG A 95 9.10 3.85 -3.34
N THR A 96 10.13 3.69 -2.51
CA THR A 96 10.67 4.79 -1.71
C THR A 96 11.64 5.57 -2.60
N ARG A 97 11.45 6.89 -2.77
CA ARG A 97 12.34 7.73 -3.59
C ARG A 97 13.73 7.86 -2.93
N LEU A 98 14.61 6.89 -3.16
CA LEU A 98 16.06 7.04 -3.05
C LEU A 98 16.75 6.02 -3.98
N PHE A 99 17.30 6.55 -5.08
CA PHE A 99 18.20 5.95 -6.08
C PHE A 99 17.85 4.58 -6.69
N LEU A 100 17.78 4.56 -8.02
CA LEU A 100 17.90 3.35 -8.84
C LEU A 100 19.14 2.55 -8.39
N LEU A 101 18.91 1.40 -7.77
CA LEU A 101 19.78 0.26 -7.89
C LEU A 101 18.88 -0.91 -8.25
N ASP A 102 19.22 -1.60 -9.33
CA ASP A 102 18.62 -2.88 -9.67
C ASP A 102 18.81 -3.83 -8.46
N PHE A 103 17.76 -4.06 -7.69
CA PHE A 103 17.81 -4.99 -6.57
C PHE A 103 17.36 -6.38 -7.03
N PRO A 104 18.26 -7.37 -7.09
CA PRO A 104 17.84 -8.76 -7.21
C PRO A 104 17.13 -9.14 -5.91
N LYS A 105 15.98 -9.83 -6.05
CA LYS A 105 15.12 -10.42 -5.00
C LYS A 105 15.75 -10.39 -3.61
N THR A 106 15.59 -9.27 -2.90
CA THR A 106 16.11 -9.11 -1.55
C THR A 106 14.93 -9.12 -0.58
N ASN A 107 15.03 -9.99 0.40
CA ASN A 107 14.04 -10.31 1.41
C ASN A 107 13.94 -9.15 2.43
N ALA A 108 12.76 -8.98 3.04
CA ALA A 108 12.44 -7.84 3.92
C ALA A 108 13.44 -7.61 5.09
N LEU A 109 14.13 -8.68 5.52
CA LEU A 109 15.19 -8.62 6.54
C LEU A 109 16.46 -7.88 6.05
N ASP A 110 16.78 -7.94 4.76
CA ASP A 110 17.97 -7.28 4.20
C ASP A 110 17.77 -5.77 4.04
N VAL A 111 16.52 -5.33 3.84
CA VAL A 111 16.16 -3.90 3.79
C VAL A 111 16.35 -3.24 5.15
N GLN A 112 15.96 -3.90 6.25
CA GLN A 112 16.22 -3.39 7.60
C GLN A 112 17.71 -3.28 7.89
N ARG A 113 18.51 -4.28 7.46
CA ARG A 113 19.96 -4.29 7.69
C ARG A 113 20.68 -3.15 6.97
N GLN A 114 20.24 -2.82 5.76
CA GLN A 114 20.80 -1.71 4.97
C GLN A 114 20.44 -0.33 5.53
N LEU A 115 19.30 -0.18 6.21
CA LEU A 115 18.89 1.08 6.84
C LEU A 115 19.50 1.31 8.22
N SER A 116 20.04 0.27 8.86
CA SER A 116 20.68 0.32 10.18
C SER A 116 22.21 0.36 10.15
N ALA A 117 22.84 0.34 8.98
CA ALA A 117 24.27 0.50 8.85
C ALA A 117 24.64 2.01 8.90
N PRO A 118 25.68 2.40 9.66
CA PRO A 118 26.08 3.80 9.82
C PRO A 118 26.59 4.45 8.53
#